data_AF-A0A2N2B947-F1
#
_entry.id   AF-A0A2N2B947-F1
#
_cell.length_a   1.000
_cell.length_b   1.000
_cell.length_c   1.000
_cell.angle_alpha   90.00
_cell.angle_beta   90.00
_cell.angle_gamma   90.00
#
_symmetry.space_group_name_H-M   'P 1'
#
loop_
_entity.id
_entity.type
_entity.pdbx_description
1 polymer ?
#
loop_
_entity_poly.entity_id
_entity_poly.type
_entity_poly.pdbx_seq_one_letter_code
_entity_poly.pdbx_strand_id
1 'polypeptide(L)' 'MGKASKNEIISVTFEGYCEAVDKEKSEEGKKLLLEKHPDLYEIIRDPKCVLLSIRLKAYKLLMGPTKSEEGRV' A
#
# COMPACT_ATOMS: atom_id res chain seq x y z
N MET A 1 -26.31 -25.78 9.12
CA MET A 1 -25.23 -25.65 8.11
C MET A 1 -25.23 -24.22 7.61
N GLY A 2 -24.36 -23.36 8.13
CA GLY A 2 -24.27 -21.96 7.74
C GLY A 2 -23.62 -21.85 6.36
N LYS A 3 -24.29 -21.19 5.41
CA LYS A 3 -23.71 -20.85 4.11
C LYS A 3 -22.60 -19.84 4.34
N ALA A 4 -21.34 -20.24 4.12
CA ALA A 4 -20.23 -19.29 4.06
C ALA A 4 -20.50 -18.27 2.95
N SER A 5 -20.45 -16.99 3.31
CA SER A 5 -20.59 -15.87 2.38
C SER A 5 -19.50 -15.97 1.30
N LYS A 6 -19.89 -15.79 0.03
CA LYS A 6 -19.03 -15.77 -1.17
C LYS A 6 -17.91 -14.70 -1.20
N ASN A 7 -17.66 -14.01 -0.09
CA ASN A 7 -16.57 -13.04 0.02
C ASN A 7 -15.38 -13.78 0.62
N GLU A 8 -14.57 -14.41 -0.24
CA GLU A 8 -13.26 -14.89 0.18
C GLU A 8 -12.44 -13.69 0.65
N ILE A 9 -11.92 -13.76 1.88
CA ILE A 9 -10.99 -12.75 2.38
C ILE A 9 -9.69 -12.91 1.61
N ILE A 10 -9.30 -11.85 0.89
CA ILE A 10 -8.03 -11.78 0.18
C ILE A 10 -7.11 -10.82 0.94
N SER A 11 -5.91 -11.26 1.30
CA SER A 11 -4.88 -10.41 1.87
C SER A 11 -3.59 -10.56 1.08
N VAL A 12 -2.92 -9.45 0.78
CA VAL A 12 -1.60 -9.45 0.16
C VAL A 12 -0.58 -8.86 1.13
N THR A 13 0.56 -9.53 1.25
CA THR A 13 1.75 -9.03 1.94
C THR A 13 2.83 -8.80 0.91
N PHE A 14 3.46 -7.63 0.97
CA PHE A 14 4.56 -7.27 0.09
C PHE A 14 5.87 -7.25 0.88
N GLU A 15 6.92 -7.81 0.30
CA GLU A 15 8.29 -7.69 0.78
C GLU A 15 9.06 -6.78 -0.17
N GLY A 16 9.82 -5.83 0.39
CA GLY A 16 10.55 -4.87 -0.40
C GLY A 16 11.45 -3.96 0.41
N TYR A 17 11.96 -2.94 -0.25
CA TYR A 17 12.70 -1.86 0.38
C TYR A 17 11.90 -0.57 0.32
N CYS A 18 12.00 0.23 1.38
CA CYS A 18 11.47 1.59 1.37
C CYS A 18 12.61 2.61 1.30
N GLU A 19 12.36 3.69 0.57
CA GLU A 19 13.25 4.84 0.50
C GLU A 19 12.43 6.13 0.47
N ALA A 20 12.98 7.20 1.05
CA ALA A 20 12.38 8.52 0.93
C ALA A 20 12.42 8.96 -0.53
N VAL A 21 11.29 9.48 -1.01
CA VAL A 21 11.19 10.04 -2.35
C VAL A 21 11.98 11.34 -2.42
N ASP A 22 12.62 11.61 -3.55
CA ASP A 22 13.27 12.90 -3.79
C ASP A 22 12.27 14.06 -3.66
N LYS A 23 12.77 15.26 -3.35
CA LYS A 23 11.92 16.39 -2.99
C LYS A 23 10.93 16.76 -4.10
N GLU A 24 11.35 16.71 -5.36
CA GLU A 24 10.51 17.08 -6.50
C GLU A 24 9.36 16.09 -6.68
N LYS A 25 9.65 14.79 -6.73
CA LYS A 25 8.63 13.74 -6.82
C LYS A 25 7.78 13.62 -5.56
N SER A 26 8.30 14.01 -4.40
CA SER A 26 7.54 14.03 -3.15
C SER A 26 6.39 15.03 -3.21
N GLU A 27 6.59 16.22 -3.77
CA GLU A 27 5.51 17.22 -3.89
C GLU A 27 4.42 16.76 -4.87
N GLU A 28 4.81 16.17 -6.01
CA GLU A 28 3.87 15.59 -6.97
C GLU A 28 3.06 14.43 -6.34
N GLY A 29 3.73 13.53 -5.62
CA GLY A 29 3.09 12.40 -4.95
C GLY A 29 2.15 12.83 -3.83
N LYS A 30 2.53 13.86 -3.05
CA LYS A 30 1.67 14.47 -2.03
C LYS A 30 0.43 15.11 -2.63
N LYS A 31 0.57 15.82 -3.76
CA LYS A 31 -0.57 16.39 -4.49
C LYS A 31 -1.54 15.30 -4.95
N LEU A 32 -1.02 14.22 -5.56
CA LEU A 32 -1.83 13.09 -6.00
C LEU A 32 -2.54 12.38 -4.84
N LEU A 33 -1.86 12.23 -3.71
CA LEU A 33 -2.45 11.66 -2.49
C LEU A 33 -3.61 12.53 -1.97
N LEU A 34 -3.45 13.86 -1.94
CA LEU A 34 -4.52 14.77 -1.51
C LEU A 34 -5.72 14.75 -2.46
N GLU A 35 -5.49 14.63 -3.77
CA GLU A 35 -6.58 14.53 -4.76
C GLU A 35 -7.44 13.27 -4.52
N LYS A 36 -6.82 12.16 -4.09
CA LYS A 36 -7.51 10.89 -3.82
C LYS A 36 -8.03 10.77 -2.38
N HIS A 37 -7.33 11.39 -1.44
CA HIS A 37 -7.56 11.31 -0.01
C HIS A 37 -7.46 12.71 0.63
N PRO A 38 -8.50 13.56 0.48
CA PRO A 38 -8.50 14.92 1.02
C PRO A 38 -8.36 14.96 2.56
N ASP A 39 -8.72 13.88 3.24
CA ASP A 39 -8.58 13.67 4.69
C ASP A 39 -7.11 13.69 5.16
N LEU A 40 -6.15 13.51 4.26
CA LEU A 40 -4.72 13.58 4.57
C LEU A 40 -4.17 15.01 4.64
N TYR A 41 -4.99 16.05 4.43
CA TYR A 41 -4.56 17.45 4.34
C TYR A 41 -3.62 17.90 5.47
N GLU A 42 -4.03 17.70 6.73
CA GLU A 42 -3.23 18.11 7.89
C GLU A 42 -1.91 17.32 7.99
N ILE A 43 -1.91 16.04 7.61
CA ILE A 43 -0.72 15.18 7.63
C ILE A 43 0.27 15.64 6.56
N ILE A 44 -0.21 15.91 5.35
CA ILE A 44 0.63 16.23 4.19
C ILE A 44 1.26 17.62 4.31
N ARG A 45 0.59 18.57 4.99
CA ARG A 45 1.12 19.92 5.24
C ARG A 45 2.16 20.00 6.35
N ASP A 46 2.29 18.96 7.18
CA ASP A 46 3.35 18.91 8.18
C ASP A 46 4.72 18.93 7.48
N PRO A 47 5.64 19.85 7.81
CA PRO A 47 6.98 19.91 7.21
C PRO A 47 7.82 18.65 7.47
N LYS A 48 7.45 17.82 8.44
CA LYS A 48 8.06 16.51 8.74
C LYS A 48 7.42 15.36 7.97
N CYS A 49 6.37 15.61 7.17
CA CYS A 49 5.76 14.61 6.32
C CYS A 49 6.75 14.14 5.24
N VAL A 50 7.09 12.87 5.27
CA VAL A 50 7.97 12.22 4.28
C VAL A 50 7.15 11.27 3.43
N LEU A 51 7.28 11.40 2.11
CA LEU A 51 6.75 10.42 1.18
C LEU A 51 7.76 9.28 1.01
N LEU A 52 7.32 8.04 1.21
CA LEU A 52 8.13 6.85 1.01
C LEU A 52 7.70 6.15 -0.27
N SER A 53 8.67 5.73 -1.08
CA SER A 53 8.45 4.76 -2.15
C SER A 53 8.80 3.37 -1.64
N ILE A 54 8.05 2.37 -2.09
CA ILE A 54 8.30 0.96 -1.76
C ILE A 54 8.67 0.25 -3.07
N ARG A 55 9.89 -0.27 -3.15
CA ARG A 55 10.34 -1.15 -4.23
C ARG A 55 10.05 -2.59 -3.85
N LEU A 56 9.10 -3.20 -4.55
CA LEU A 56 8.68 -4.58 -4.30
C LEU A 56 9.73 -5.57 -4.81
N LYS A 57 9.97 -6.62 -4.03
CA LYS A 57 10.85 -7.74 -4.39
C LYS A 57 10.09 -9.05 -4.44
N ALA A 58 9.12 -9.20 -3.56
CA ALA A 58 8.26 -10.37 -3.50
C ALA A 58 6.87 -10.01 -2.95
N TYR A 59 5.93 -10.92 -3.17
CA TYR A 59 4.60 -10.84 -2.58
C TYR A 59 4.15 -12.22 -2.10
N LYS A 60 3.24 -12.20 -1.12
CA LYS A 60 2.46 -13.35 -0.68
C LYS A 60 0.99 -12.98 -0.65
N LEU A 61 0.20 -13.69 -1.44
CA LEU A 61 -1.25 -13.56 -1.52
C LEU A 61 -1.89 -14.71 -0.74
N LEU A 62 -2.79 -14.40 0.19
CA LEU A 62 -3.64 -15.38 0.87
C LEU A 62 -5.07 -15.19 0.39
N MET A 63 -5.71 -16.28 -0.03
CA MET A 63 -7.09 -16.34 -0.52
C MET A 63 -7.86 -17.29 0.40
N GLY A 64 -8.46 -16.76 1.46
CA GLY A 64 -9.06 -17.57 2.52
C GLY A 64 -8.03 -18.33 3.38
N PRO A 65 -8.48 -19.29 4.20
CA PRO A 65 -7.64 -19.93 5.21
C PRO A 65 -6.61 -20.93 4.65
N THR A 66 -6.76 -21.37 3.40
CA THR A 66 -6.04 -22.55 2.88
C THR A 66 -5.30 -22.31 1.58
N LYS A 67 -5.57 -21.24 0.84
CA LYS A 67 -4.95 -21.00 -0.47
C LYS A 67 -3.98 -19.83 -0.36
N SER A 68 -2.76 -20.04 -0.85
CA SER A 68 -1.76 -18.98 -0.97
C SER A 68 -1.03 -19.04 -2.31
N GLU A 69 -0.61 -17.88 -2.78
CA GLU A 69 0.28 -17.71 -3.93
C GLU A 69 1.45 -16.80 -3.51
N GLU A 70 2.64 -17.04 -4.04
CA GLU A 70 3.81 -16.21 -3.82
C GLU A 70 4.57 -16.01 -5.12
N GLY A 71 5.23 -14.86 -5.24
CA GLY A 71 5.99 -14.52 -6.42
C GLY A 71 7.10 -13.52 -6.12
N ARG A 72 8.07 -13.45 -7.04
CA ARG A 72 9.14 -12.45 -7.05
C ARG A 72 8.89 -11.43 -8.16
N VAL A 73 9.21 -10.17 -7.87
CA VAL A 73 9.07 -9.03 -8.78
C VAL A 73 10.40 -8.73 -9.45
#